data_AF-A0A6P9D216-F1
#
_entry.id   AF-A0A6P9D216-F1
#
_cell.length_a   1.000
_cell.length_b   1.000
_cell.length_c   1.000
_cell.angle_alpha   90.00
_cell.angle_beta   90.00
_cell.angle_gamma   90.00
#
_symmetry.space_group_name_H-M   'P 1'
#
loop_
_entity.id
_entity.type
_entity.pdbx_description
1 polymer ?
#
loop_
_entity_poly.entity_id
_entity_poly.type
_entity_poly.pdbx_seq_one_letter_code
_entity_poly.pdbx_strand_id
1 'polypeptide(L)'
;MSQKRRLQDHDINPCLEESDASRKCLEVNQSDKDMCAIFFLKYKSCRKFWHGIMMQRRQDGIKPYMPIAEERKKILASLGRAPY
;
A
#
# COMPACT_ATOMS: atom_id res chain seq x y z
N MET A 1 -8.72 -14.95 -9.53
CA MET A 1 -7.72 -13.85 -9.54
C MET A 1 -6.46 -14.32 -8.81
N SER A 2 -5.31 -14.40 -9.48
CA SER A 2 -4.03 -14.78 -8.85
C SER A 2 -3.57 -13.71 -7.85
N GLN A 3 -2.94 -14.12 -6.73
CA GLN A 3 -2.44 -13.21 -5.69
C GLN A 3 -1.49 -12.14 -6.27
N LYS A 4 -0.70 -12.49 -7.29
CA LYS A 4 0.21 -11.56 -7.99
C LYS A 4 -0.54 -10.41 -8.66
N ARG A 5 -1.73 -10.65 -9.23
CA ARG A 5 -2.54 -9.59 -9.85
C ARG A 5 -3.09 -8.63 -8.82
N ARG A 6 -3.55 -9.11 -7.66
CA ARG A 6 -4.03 -8.23 -6.57
C ARG A 6 -2.95 -7.32 -6.01
N LEU A 7 -1.70 -7.79 -6.01
CA LEU A 7 -0.55 -7.00 -5.55
C LEU A 7 -0.10 -5.95 -6.55
N GLN A 8 -0.46 -6.07 -7.83
CA GLN A 8 -0.07 -5.16 -8.92
C GLN A 8 -1.23 -4.28 -9.41
N ASP A 9 -2.41 -4.46 -8.85
CA ASP A 9 -3.61 -3.73 -9.25
C ASP A 9 -3.62 -2.33 -8.62
N HIS A 10 -3.52 -1.29 -9.45
CA HIS A 10 -3.49 0.12 -9.03
C HIS A 10 -4.80 0.57 -8.36
N ASP A 11 -5.92 -0.03 -8.74
CA ASP A 11 -7.23 0.33 -8.20
C ASP A 11 -7.43 -0.31 -6.82
N ILE A 12 -6.88 -1.51 -6.62
CA ILE A 12 -7.06 -2.29 -5.39
C ILE A 12 -5.94 -2.07 -4.36
N ASN A 13 -4.68 -1.96 -4.80
CA ASN A 13 -3.52 -1.88 -3.92
C ASN A 13 -2.96 -0.45 -3.89
N PRO A 14 -3.13 0.30 -2.80
CA PRO A 14 -2.53 1.63 -2.68
C PRO A 14 -1.03 1.59 -2.33
N CYS A 15 -0.45 0.40 -2.12
CA CYS A 15 0.92 0.18 -1.66
C CYS A 15 1.78 -0.53 -2.72
N LEU A 16 1.65 -0.11 -3.98
CA LEU A 16 2.33 -0.75 -5.10
C LEU A 16 3.84 -0.58 -5.03
N GLU A 17 4.31 0.60 -4.67
CA GLU A 17 5.74 0.89 -4.58
C GLU A 17 6.42 0.01 -3.53
N GLU A 18 5.78 -0.18 -2.36
CA GLU A 18 6.30 -1.04 -1.29
C GLU A 18 6.19 -2.52 -1.66
N SER A 19 5.12 -2.90 -2.37
CA SER A 19 4.96 -4.26 -2.89
C SER A 19 6.07 -4.59 -3.88
N ASP A 20 6.37 -3.67 -4.80
CA ASP A 20 7.41 -3.83 -5.80
C ASP A 20 8.81 -3.83 -5.18
N ALA A 21 9.08 -2.90 -4.25
CA ALA A 21 10.34 -2.83 -3.53
C ALA A 21 10.62 -4.11 -2.72
N SER A 22 9.61 -4.64 -2.02
CA SER A 22 9.77 -5.90 -1.27
C SER A 22 10.02 -7.09 -2.19
N ARG A 23 9.35 -7.15 -3.35
CA ARG A 23 9.57 -8.17 -4.37
C ARG A 23 10.98 -8.10 -4.96
N LYS A 24 11.42 -6.90 -5.35
CA LYS A 24 12.75 -6.66 -5.90
C LYS A 24 13.84 -7.00 -4.90
N CYS A 25 13.63 -6.70 -3.62
CA CYS A 25 14.57 -7.08 -2.57
C CYS A 25 14.73 -8.60 -2.47
N LEU A 26 13.63 -9.36 -2.53
CA LEU A 26 13.69 -10.83 -2.54
C LEU A 26 14.39 -11.38 -3.79
N GLU A 27 14.15 -10.77 -4.96
CA GLU A 27 14.80 -11.16 -6.22
C GLU A 27 16.33 -10.97 -6.15
N VAL A 28 16.82 -9.91 -5.50
CA VAL A 28 18.26 -9.62 -5.34
C VAL A 28 18.92 -10.46 -4.25
N ASN A 29 18.23 -10.68 -3.11
CA ASN A 29 18.80 -11.34 -1.93
C ASN A 29 18.51 -12.84 -1.88
N GLN A 30 18.28 -13.50 -3.02
CA GLN A 30 18.01 -14.95 -3.09
C GLN A 30 16.85 -15.40 -2.16
N SER A 31 15.83 -14.56 -2.01
CA SER A 31 14.70 -14.76 -1.09
C SER A 31 15.00 -14.72 0.41
N ASP A 32 16.14 -14.14 0.82
CA ASP A 32 16.39 -13.80 2.23
C ASP A 32 15.39 -12.72 2.68
N LYS A 33 14.48 -13.11 3.56
CA LYS A 33 13.40 -12.24 4.05
C LYS A 33 13.89 -11.26 5.11
N ASP A 34 14.95 -11.61 5.84
CA ASP A 34 15.45 -10.79 6.95
C ASP A 34 16.15 -9.55 6.39
N MET A 35 16.90 -9.73 5.30
CA MET A 35 17.47 -8.62 4.51
C MET A 35 16.41 -7.65 3.96
N CYS A 36 15.18 -8.14 3.79
CA CYS A 36 14.05 -7.37 3.24
C CYS A 36 13.04 -6.89 4.28
N ALA A 37 13.31 -7.08 5.58
CA ALA A 37 12.39 -6.77 6.68
C ALA A 37 11.86 -5.33 6.64
N ILE A 38 12.71 -4.37 6.29
CA ILE A 38 12.33 -2.94 6.17
C ILE A 38 11.28 -2.73 5.07
N PHE A 39 11.43 -3.38 3.91
CA PHE A 39 10.46 -3.24 2.81
C PHE A 39 9.12 -3.87 3.18
N PHE A 40 9.12 -5.00 3.89
CA PHE A 40 7.88 -5.57 4.41
C PHE A 40 7.23 -4.70 5.47
N LEU A 41 8.02 -4.05 6.32
CA LEU A 41 7.51 -3.11 7.31
C LEU A 41 6.84 -1.92 6.65
N LYS A 42 7.47 -1.31 5.64
CA LYS A 42 6.87 -0.23 4.83
C LYS A 42 5.55 -0.66 4.18
N TYR A 43 5.52 -1.84 3.56
CA TYR A 43 4.30 -2.38 2.97
C TYR A 43 3.17 -2.58 4.02
N LYS A 44 3.50 -3.11 5.20
CA LYS A 44 2.55 -3.26 6.30
C LYS A 44 2.03 -1.91 6.80
N SER A 45 2.92 -0.93 6.97
CA SER A 45 2.58 0.43 7.40
C SER A 45 1.65 1.10 6.40
N CYS A 46 1.96 0.99 5.10
CA CYS A 46 1.12 1.51 4.03
C CYS A 46 -0.29 0.90 4.08
N ARG A 47 -0.40 -0.44 4.17
CA ARG A 47 -1.72 -1.08 4.25
C ARG A 47 -2.50 -0.66 5.48
N LYS A 48 -1.84 -0.50 6.63
CA LYS A 48 -2.47 -0.07 7.87
C LYS A 48 -3.03 1.36 7.75
N PHE A 49 -2.27 2.26 7.15
CA PHE A 49 -2.69 3.64 6.90
C PHE A 49 -3.95 3.70 6.03
N TRP A 50 -3.92 3.06 4.86
CA TRP A 50 -5.06 3.06 3.94
C TRP A 50 -6.28 2.31 4.46
N HIS A 51 -6.06 1.27 5.27
CA HIS A 51 -7.15 0.60 5.97
C HIS A 51 -7.84 1.54 6.98
N GLY A 52 -7.08 2.38 7.70
CA GLY A 52 -7.64 3.40 8.58
C GLY A 52 -8.57 4.37 7.84
N ILE A 53 -8.13 4.88 6.68
CA ILE A 53 -8.95 5.76 5.83
C ILE A 53 -10.19 5.03 5.30
N MET A 54 -10.04 3.78 4.86
CA MET A 54 -11.15 2.96 4.40
C MET A 54 -12.21 2.78 5.49
N MET A 55 -11.78 2.53 6.72
CA MET A 55 -12.69 2.37 7.86
C MET A 55 -13.40 3.68 8.20
N GLN A 56 -12.71 4.82 8.15
CA GLN A 56 -13.32 6.13 8.35
C GLN A 56 -14.37 6.42 7.27
N ARG A 57 -14.02 6.26 5.98
CA ARG A 57 -14.97 6.46 4.87
C ARG A 57 -16.18 5.54 4.96
N ARG A 58 -16.00 4.31 5.47
CA ARG A 58 -17.09 3.37 5.73
C ARG A 58 -18.02 3.86 6.83
N GLN A 59 -17.48 4.42 7.92
CA GLN A 59 -18.29 5.04 8.98
C GLN A 59 -19.07 6.25 8.46
N ASP A 60 -18.44 7.04 7.59
CA ASP A 60 -19.04 8.23 6.98
C ASP A 60 -20.01 7.90 5.82
N GLY A 61 -20.15 6.62 5.45
CA GLY A 61 -21.02 6.18 4.35
C GLY A 61 -20.52 6.52 2.94
N ILE A 62 -19.26 6.93 2.79
CA ILE A 62 -18.67 7.39 1.54
C ILE A 62 -18.21 6.20 0.68
N LYS A 63 -18.75 6.11 -0.55
CA LYS A 63 -18.35 5.09 -1.55
C LYS A 63 -17.62 5.73 -2.74
N PRO A 64 -16.57 5.09 -3.27
CA PRO A 64 -15.96 3.84 -2.80
C PRO A 64 -15.25 4.00 -1.44
N TYR A 65 -15.29 2.94 -0.61
CA TYR A 65 -14.67 2.96 0.71
C TYR A 65 -13.15 3.11 0.61
N MET A 66 -12.54 2.46 -0.38
CA MET A 66 -11.15 2.68 -0.71
C MET A 66 -11.04 3.96 -1.57
N PRO A 67 -10.21 4.95 -1.20
CA PRO A 67 -10.00 6.14 -2.00
C PRO A 67 -9.52 5.81 -3.41
N ILE A 68 -9.99 6.56 -4.42
CA ILE A 68 -9.49 6.45 -5.80
C ILE A 68 -8.13 7.16 -5.97
N ALA A 69 -7.43 6.91 -7.08
CA ALA A 69 -6.09 7.44 -7.32
C ALA A 69 -5.95 8.96 -7.07
N GLU A 70 -6.91 9.77 -7.53
CA GLU A 70 -6.89 11.22 -7.34
C GLU A 70 -7.09 11.64 -5.86
N GLU A 71 -7.95 10.95 -5.12
CA GLU A 71 -8.12 11.18 -3.68
C GLU A 71 -6.85 10.76 -2.92
N ARG A 72 -6.22 9.66 -3.32
CA ARG A 72 -4.96 9.21 -2.72
C ARG A 72 -3.87 10.26 -2.86
N LYS A 73 -3.70 10.85 -4.06
CA LYS A 73 -2.74 11.94 -4.30
C LYS A 73 -2.99 13.13 -3.38
N LYS A 74 -4.25 13.54 -3.21
CA LYS A 74 -4.62 14.66 -2.32
C LYS A 74 -4.30 14.35 -0.86
N ILE A 75 -4.63 13.14 -0.40
CA ILE A 75 -4.34 12.70 0.98
C ILE A 75 -2.83 12.63 1.24
N LEU A 76 -2.05 12.14 0.28
CA LEU A 76 -0.58 12.10 0.42
C LEU A 76 0.03 13.51 0.39
N ALA A 77 -0.47 14.39 -0.48
CA ALA A 77 -0.02 15.77 -0.57
C ALA A 77 -0.29 16.56 0.72
N SER A 78 -1.43 16.33 1.38
CA SER A 78 -1.76 17.00 2.64
C SER A 78 -0.90 16.53 3.82
N LEU A 79 -0.34 15.32 3.76
CA LEU A 79 0.54 14.79 4.80
C LEU A 79 1.99 15.29 4.68
N GLY A 80 2.39 15.85 3.54
CA GLY A 80 3.74 16.36 3.29
C GLY A 80 4.86 15.30 3.22
N ARG A 81 4.58 14.06 3.66
CA ARG A 81 5.45 12.89 3.54
C ARG A 81 4.61 11.61 3.45
N ALA A 82 5.18 10.56 2.84
CA ALA A 82 4.59 9.24 2.93
C ALA A 82 4.53 8.80 4.41
N PRO A 83 3.36 8.38 4.94
CA PRO A 83 3.21 7.99 6.34
C PRO A 83 3.78 6.59 6.64
N TYR A 84 4.56 6.02 5.73
CA TYR A 84 5.10 4.65 5.76
C TYR A 84 6.50 4.56 5.16
#